data_AF-A0A969B1M5-F1
#
_entry.id   AF-A0A969B1M5-F1
#
_cell.length_a   1.000
_cell.length_b   1.000
_cell.length_c   1.000
_cell.angle_alpha   90.00
_cell.angle_beta   90.00
_cell.angle_gamma   90.00
#
_symmetry.space_group_name_H-M   'P 1'
#
loop_
_entity.id
_entity.type
_entity.pdbx_description
1 polymer ?
#
loop_
_entity_poly.entity_id
_entity_poly.type
_entity_poly.pdbx_seq_one_letter_code
_entity_poly.pdbx_strand_id
1 'polypeptide(L)'
;MTIDAVQQAYQAQLQQFYGDQSLADETERLLLTGAGPFANHVMPSLKQPENREGMPAAMLAAYDYYAEQIAAQDLGRVDGVTLLVGEQITFGVAVTTDGEDGWIEVYDIEGQLLGAARTYLDQVQWGEREQMRSLVETSALPPELEARLSALGL
;
A
#
# COMPACT_ATOMS: atom_id res chain seq x y z
N MET A 1 6.71 16.54 20.31
CA MET A 1 6.24 15.15 20.50
C MET A 1 7.50 14.29 20.54
N THR A 2 7.60 13.32 21.44
CA THR A 2 8.80 12.46 21.58
C THR A 2 8.60 11.15 20.83
N ILE A 3 9.69 10.50 20.41
CA ILE A 3 9.70 9.20 19.72
C ILE A 3 8.87 8.16 20.51
N ASP A 4 9.01 8.15 21.84
CA ASP A 4 8.27 7.24 22.72
C ASP A 4 6.74 7.42 22.65
N ALA A 5 6.26 8.65 22.45
CA ALA A 5 4.83 8.94 22.39
C ALA A 5 4.20 8.48 21.07
N VAL A 6 4.94 8.60 19.97
CA VAL A 6 4.53 8.10 18.64
C VAL A 6 4.50 6.57 18.65
N GLN A 7 5.51 5.94 19.24
CA GLN A 7 5.62 4.49 19.33
C GLN A 7 4.52 3.90 20.23
N GLN A 8 4.17 4.55 21.34
CA GLN A 8 3.03 4.16 22.17
C GLN A 8 1.69 4.33 21.45
N ALA A 9 1.48 5.42 20.70
CA ALA A 9 0.26 5.60 19.92
C ALA A 9 0.13 4.52 18.83
N TYR A 10 1.21 4.21 18.13
CA TYR A 10 1.26 3.14 17.14
C TYR A 10 0.95 1.77 17.75
N GLN A 11 1.58 1.42 18.88
CA GLN A 11 1.33 0.15 19.57
C GLN A 11 -0.09 0.05 20.11
N ALA A 12 -0.63 1.13 20.70
CA ALA A 12 -2.01 1.17 21.17
C ALA A 12 -3.03 1.02 20.02
N GLN A 13 -2.72 1.62 18.86
CA GLN A 13 -3.58 1.56 17.69
C GLN A 13 -3.48 0.20 16.98
N LEU A 14 -2.29 -0.38 16.87
CA LEU A 14 -2.12 -1.77 16.45
C LEU A 14 -2.86 -2.74 17.38
N GLN A 15 -2.78 -2.55 18.70
CA GLN A 15 -3.56 -3.34 19.66
C GLN A 15 -5.08 -3.14 19.48
N GLN A 16 -5.52 -1.93 19.17
CA GLN A 16 -6.93 -1.64 18.89
C GLN A 16 -7.42 -2.36 17.63
N PHE A 17 -6.61 -2.44 16.58
CA PHE A 17 -7.00 -3.05 15.30
C PHE A 17 -6.76 -4.57 15.24
N TYR A 18 -5.74 -5.09 15.92
CA TYR A 18 -5.27 -6.48 15.76
C TYR A 18 -5.35 -7.34 17.04
N GLY A 19 -5.68 -6.75 18.20
CA GLY A 19 -5.78 -7.47 19.48
C GLY A 19 -4.42 -7.93 20.06
N ASP A 20 -4.47 -8.75 21.12
CA ASP A 20 -3.33 -9.13 21.98
C ASP A 20 -2.33 -10.14 21.36
N GLN A 21 -2.42 -10.39 20.05
CA GLN A 21 -1.49 -11.31 19.38
C GLN A 21 -0.16 -10.62 19.07
N SER A 22 0.73 -10.57 20.06
CA SER A 22 2.20 -10.59 19.93
C SER A 22 2.83 -9.86 18.72
N LEU A 23 2.48 -8.60 18.49
CA LEU A 23 3.12 -7.76 17.46
C LEU A 23 4.47 -7.16 17.91
N ALA A 24 4.79 -7.21 19.20
CA ALA A 24 6.01 -6.61 19.74
C ALA A 24 7.30 -7.23 19.17
N ASP A 25 7.34 -8.55 19.00
CA ASP A 25 8.53 -9.27 18.51
C ASP A 25 8.77 -9.10 17.00
N GLU A 26 7.72 -8.90 16.19
CA GLU A 26 7.88 -8.63 14.75
C GLU A 26 8.15 -7.16 14.45
N THR A 27 7.58 -6.24 15.25
CA THR A 27 7.81 -4.80 15.09
C THR A 27 9.25 -4.41 15.39
N GLU A 28 9.89 -5.01 16.40
CA GLU A 28 11.32 -4.81 16.67
C GLU A 28 12.22 -5.37 15.55
N ARG A 29 11.86 -6.51 14.93
CA ARG A 29 12.62 -7.04 13.78
C ARG A 29 12.50 -6.17 12.53
N LEU A 30 11.35 -5.54 12.29
CA LEU A 30 11.12 -4.67 11.14
C LEU A 30 11.86 -3.32 11.25
N LEU A 31 11.99 -2.77 12.46
CA LEU A 31 12.74 -1.54 12.70
C LEU A 31 14.27 -1.76 12.62
N LEU A 32 14.77 -2.97 12.91
CA LEU A 32 16.20 -3.26 13.02
C LEU A 32 16.85 -3.88 11.76
N THR A 33 16.08 -4.31 10.75
CA THR A 33 16.62 -5.07 9.60
C THR A 33 16.97 -4.25 8.36
N GLY A 34 16.77 -2.92 8.36
CA GLY A 34 17.21 -2.08 7.24
C GLY A 34 16.53 -2.43 5.90
N ALA A 35 15.31 -2.97 5.95
CA ALA A 35 14.54 -3.36 4.77
C ALA A 35 13.87 -2.14 4.09
N GLY A 36 14.66 -1.27 3.48
CA GLY A 36 14.18 -0.17 2.64
C GLY A 36 13.28 0.87 3.37
N PRO A 37 12.88 1.96 2.69
CA PRO A 37 12.16 3.08 3.33
C PRO A 37 10.70 2.79 3.70
N PHE A 38 10.22 1.55 3.59
CA PHE A 38 8.83 1.20 3.79
C PHE A 38 8.71 -0.10 4.62
N ALA A 39 8.65 0.03 5.94
CA ALA A 39 8.28 -1.06 6.82
C ALA A 39 6.77 -1.33 6.64
N ASN A 40 6.43 -2.20 5.70
CA ASN A 40 5.05 -2.47 5.31
C ASN A 40 4.52 -3.66 6.09
N HIS A 41 3.41 -3.47 6.82
CA HIS A 41 2.65 -4.60 7.37
C HIS A 41 1.48 -4.90 6.44
N VAL A 42 1.46 -6.12 5.88
CA VAL A 42 0.31 -6.61 5.11
C VAL A 42 -0.82 -6.89 6.10
N MET A 43 -1.96 -6.28 5.88
CA MET A 43 -3.14 -6.46 6.72
C MET A 43 -3.74 -7.86 6.53
N PRO A 44 -4.52 -8.36 7.50
CA PRO A 44 -5.47 -9.44 7.28
C PRO A 44 -6.34 -9.17 6.06
N SER A 45 -6.77 -10.25 5.40
CA SER A 45 -7.46 -10.17 4.10
C SER A 45 -8.72 -9.30 4.18
N LEU A 46 -8.74 -8.19 3.44
CA LEU A 46 -9.90 -7.29 3.31
C LEU A 46 -11.05 -7.89 2.49
N LYS A 47 -10.89 -9.13 1.98
CA LYS A 47 -12.01 -9.93 1.44
C LYS A 47 -12.99 -10.36 2.52
N GLN A 48 -12.51 -10.46 3.77
CA GLN A 48 -13.33 -10.80 4.93
C GLN A 48 -13.93 -9.52 5.52
N PRO A 49 -15.26 -9.40 5.63
CA PRO A 49 -15.93 -8.19 6.11
C PRO A 49 -15.45 -7.70 7.48
N GLU A 50 -15.12 -8.61 8.39
CA GLU A 50 -14.61 -8.32 9.73
C GLU A 50 -13.28 -7.55 9.71
N ASN A 51 -12.42 -7.80 8.72
CA ASN A 51 -11.14 -7.09 8.59
C ASN A 51 -11.30 -5.69 7.98
N ARG A 52 -12.51 -5.33 7.54
CA ARG A 52 -12.81 -4.01 6.96
C ARG A 52 -13.29 -3.01 8.01
N GLU A 53 -13.58 -3.48 9.22
CA GLU A 53 -14.02 -2.62 10.32
C GLU A 53 -12.93 -1.62 10.71
N GLY A 54 -13.30 -0.34 10.79
CA GLY A 54 -12.38 0.74 11.14
C GLY A 54 -11.41 1.16 10.03
N MET A 55 -11.49 0.58 8.83
CA MET A 55 -10.72 1.03 7.67
C MET A 55 -11.37 2.26 7.01
N PRO A 56 -10.58 3.21 6.46
CA PRO A 56 -11.15 4.35 5.77
C PRO A 56 -11.95 3.95 4.53
N ALA A 57 -13.13 4.55 4.35
CA ALA A 57 -14.02 4.21 3.23
C ALA A 57 -13.36 4.40 1.85
N ALA A 58 -12.51 5.42 1.70
CA ALA A 58 -11.78 5.67 0.46
C ALA A 58 -10.76 4.57 0.14
N MET A 59 -10.04 4.08 1.16
CA MET A 59 -9.12 2.95 1.04
C MET A 59 -9.88 1.67 0.67
N LEU A 60 -11.02 1.40 1.32
CA LEU A 60 -11.86 0.25 0.99
C LEU A 60 -12.39 0.32 -0.46
N ALA A 61 -12.79 1.50 -0.92
CA ALA A 61 -13.22 1.71 -2.30
C ALA A 61 -12.08 1.49 -3.30
N ALA A 62 -10.84 1.83 -2.96
CA ALA A 62 -9.67 1.51 -3.77
C ALA A 62 -9.39 0.00 -3.78
N TYR A 63 -9.48 -0.67 -2.62
CA TYR A 63 -9.32 -2.11 -2.53
C TYR A 63 -10.34 -2.84 -3.43
N ASP A 64 -11.62 -2.47 -3.34
CA ASP A 64 -12.67 -3.09 -4.14
C ASP A 64 -12.46 -2.86 -5.64
N TYR A 65 -12.04 -1.64 -6.03
CA TYR A 65 -11.72 -1.33 -7.41
C TYR A 65 -10.64 -2.27 -7.96
N TYR A 66 -9.49 -2.39 -7.30
CA TYR A 66 -8.43 -3.27 -7.80
C TYR A 66 -8.79 -4.75 -7.64
N ALA A 67 -9.55 -5.12 -6.62
CA ALA A 67 -10.02 -6.49 -6.48
C ALA A 67 -10.90 -6.91 -7.67
N GLU A 68 -11.75 -6.02 -8.17
CA GLU A 68 -12.55 -6.24 -9.37
C GLU A 68 -11.70 -6.22 -10.66
N GLN A 69 -10.79 -5.26 -10.81
CA GLN A 69 -10.02 -5.10 -12.04
C GLN A 69 -8.88 -6.11 -12.19
N ILE A 70 -8.25 -6.55 -11.09
CA ILE A 70 -7.05 -7.40 -11.12
C ILE A 70 -7.36 -8.79 -10.56
N ALA A 71 -7.75 -8.87 -9.29
CA ALA A 71 -7.83 -10.16 -8.59
C ALA A 71 -8.98 -11.04 -9.12
N ALA A 72 -10.12 -10.46 -9.47
CA ALA A 72 -11.26 -11.18 -10.02
C ALA A 72 -11.00 -11.71 -11.45
N GLN A 73 -10.04 -11.12 -12.16
CA GLN A 73 -9.62 -11.51 -13.50
C GLN A 73 -8.41 -12.45 -13.50
N ASP A 74 -7.93 -12.85 -12.31
CA ASP A 74 -6.72 -13.69 -12.15
C ASP A 74 -5.48 -13.05 -12.81
N LEU A 75 -5.36 -11.72 -12.67
CA LEU A 75 -4.22 -10.93 -13.20
C LEU A 75 -3.19 -10.59 -12.12
N GLY A 76 -3.43 -11.04 -10.88
CA GLY A 76 -2.56 -10.80 -9.74
C GLY A 76 -3.30 -10.68 -8.40
N ARG A 77 -2.67 -9.98 -7.46
CA ARG A 77 -3.07 -9.86 -6.06
C ARG A 77 -3.26 -8.40 -5.64
N VAL A 78 -4.19 -8.21 -4.70
CA VAL A 78 -4.50 -6.92 -4.07
C VAL A 78 -4.50 -7.11 -2.56
N ASP A 79 -3.72 -6.27 -1.87
CA ASP A 79 -3.54 -6.29 -0.42
C ASP A 79 -3.81 -4.93 0.21
N GLY A 80 -4.40 -4.93 1.40
CA GLY A 80 -4.34 -3.79 2.30
C GLY A 80 -3.00 -3.77 3.02
N VAL A 81 -2.40 -2.60 3.17
CA VAL A 81 -1.13 -2.41 3.88
C VAL A 81 -1.22 -1.27 4.88
N THR A 82 -0.51 -1.40 6.00
CA THR A 82 -0.24 -0.29 6.91
C THR A 82 1.21 0.15 6.71
N LEU A 83 1.42 1.46 6.59
CA LEU A 83 2.71 2.07 6.29
C LEU A 83 3.00 3.16 7.33
N LEU A 84 4.25 3.26 7.77
CA LEU A 84 4.73 4.42 8.51
C LEU A 84 5.41 5.38 7.54
N VAL A 85 4.82 6.56 7.35
CA VAL A 85 5.39 7.66 6.55
C VAL A 85 5.85 8.75 7.50
N GLY A 86 7.16 8.79 7.76
CA GLY A 86 7.71 9.60 8.86
C GLY A 86 7.22 9.09 10.21
N GLU A 87 6.50 9.94 10.96
CA GLU A 87 5.90 9.60 12.26
C GLU A 87 4.40 9.33 12.16
N GLN A 88 3.85 9.23 10.95
CA GLN A 88 2.41 9.08 10.72
C GLN A 88 2.08 7.69 10.19
N ILE A 89 1.06 7.09 10.79
CA ILE A 89 0.45 5.86 10.29
C ILE A 89 -0.40 6.23 9.08
N THR A 90 -0.21 5.47 8.02
CA THR A 90 -0.97 5.60 6.78
C THR A 90 -1.46 4.22 6.36
N PHE A 91 -2.56 4.21 5.63
CA PHE A 91 -3.14 3.02 5.06
C PHE A 91 -2.84 3.00 3.57
N GLY A 92 -2.73 1.81 2.99
CA GLY A 92 -2.52 1.69 1.56
C GLY A 92 -3.21 0.49 0.96
N VAL A 93 -3.41 0.56 -0.35
CA VAL A 93 -3.78 -0.58 -1.18
C VAL A 93 -2.60 -0.84 -2.10
N ALA A 94 -2.01 -2.02 -1.99
CA ALA A 94 -0.91 -2.48 -2.82
C ALA A 94 -1.41 -3.54 -3.80
N VAL A 95 -1.00 -3.42 -5.06
CA VAL A 95 -1.38 -4.31 -6.15
C VAL A 95 -0.11 -4.86 -6.77
N THR A 96 -0.07 -6.16 -6.96
CA THR A 96 1.00 -6.85 -7.68
C THR A 96 0.35 -7.69 -8.76
N THR A 97 0.69 -7.43 -10.02
CA THR A 97 0.25 -8.28 -11.12
C THR A 97 1.14 -9.52 -11.25
N ASP A 98 0.69 -10.53 -11.97
CA ASP A 98 1.52 -11.71 -12.29
C ASP A 98 2.68 -11.40 -13.26
N GLY A 99 2.67 -10.19 -13.84
CA GLY A 99 3.80 -9.61 -14.54
C GLY A 99 4.70 -8.79 -13.60
N GLU A 100 5.28 -7.73 -14.14
CA GLU A 100 6.20 -6.83 -13.42
C GLU A 100 5.54 -5.49 -13.04
N ASP A 101 4.23 -5.37 -13.28
CA ASP A 101 3.42 -4.18 -12.99
C ASP A 101 2.76 -4.26 -11.61
N GLY A 102 2.57 -3.09 -11.00
CA GLY A 102 1.84 -2.95 -9.76
C GLY A 102 1.33 -1.53 -9.55
N TRP A 103 0.51 -1.36 -8.53
CA TRP A 103 -0.08 -0.08 -8.15
C TRP A 103 -0.07 0.07 -6.65
N ILE A 104 0.03 1.32 -6.21
CA ILE A 104 -0.16 1.67 -4.81
C ILE A 104 -1.01 2.93 -4.68
N GLU A 105 -1.98 2.90 -3.78
CA GLU A 105 -2.70 4.09 -3.33
C GLU A 105 -2.52 4.22 -1.82
N VAL A 106 -2.15 5.41 -1.35
CA VAL A 106 -1.83 5.69 0.06
C VAL A 106 -2.80 6.73 0.61
N TYR A 107 -3.28 6.48 1.81
CA TYR A 107 -4.32 7.21 2.51
C TYR A 107 -3.86 7.54 3.92
N ASP A 108 -4.26 8.69 4.45
CA ASP A 108 -4.13 8.94 5.88
C ASP A 108 -5.20 8.19 6.69
N ILE A 109 -5.18 8.38 8.01
CA ILE A 109 -6.14 7.74 8.93
C ILE A 109 -7.58 8.22 8.75
N GLU A 110 -7.79 9.39 8.15
CA GLU A 110 -9.11 9.95 7.87
C GLU A 110 -9.64 9.48 6.49
N GLY A 111 -8.80 8.82 5.70
CA GLY A 111 -9.11 8.36 4.35
C GLY A 111 -8.86 9.40 3.27
N GLN A 112 -8.13 10.49 3.56
CA GLN A 112 -7.67 11.41 2.54
C GLN A 112 -6.56 10.73 1.72
N LEU A 113 -6.68 10.80 0.40
CA LEU A 113 -5.64 10.32 -0.51
C LEU A 113 -4.38 11.18 -0.34
N LEU A 114 -3.26 10.54 -0.02
CA LEU A 114 -1.94 11.16 0.07
C LEU A 114 -1.14 11.01 -1.21
N GLY A 115 -1.37 9.91 -1.96
CA GLY A 115 -0.72 9.70 -3.25
C GLY A 115 -1.13 8.39 -3.91
N ALA A 116 -0.91 8.32 -5.21
CA ALA A 116 -1.08 7.12 -6.02
C ALA A 116 0.14 6.92 -6.93
N ALA A 117 0.53 5.68 -7.17
CA ALA A 117 1.63 5.35 -8.06
C ALA A 117 1.41 4.04 -8.80
N ARG A 118 2.04 3.94 -9.97
CA ARG A 118 2.34 2.67 -10.65
C ARG A 118 3.76 2.25 -10.33
N THR A 119 3.95 0.97 -10.10
CA THR A 119 5.25 0.33 -9.98
C THR A 119 5.48 -0.53 -11.21
N TYR A 120 6.65 -0.46 -11.82
CA TYR A 120 7.08 -1.37 -12.86
C TYR A 120 8.54 -1.74 -12.63
N LEU A 121 8.82 -3.01 -12.36
CA LEU A 121 10.14 -3.46 -11.89
C LEU A 121 10.60 -2.64 -10.66
N ASP A 122 11.74 -1.96 -10.75
CA ASP A 122 12.32 -1.10 -9.71
C ASP A 122 11.88 0.37 -9.83
N GLN A 123 11.03 0.70 -10.81
CA GLN A 123 10.56 2.05 -11.05
C GLN A 123 9.24 2.32 -10.36
N VAL A 124 9.14 3.48 -9.73
CA VAL A 124 7.91 4.01 -9.16
C VAL A 124 7.59 5.33 -9.85
N GLN A 125 6.37 5.45 -10.35
CA GLN A 125 5.86 6.70 -10.90
C GLN A 125 4.62 7.12 -10.12
N TRP A 126 4.74 8.25 -9.43
CA TRP A 126 3.64 8.90 -8.73
C TRP A 126 2.82 9.75 -9.68
N GLY A 127 1.53 9.85 -9.43
CA GLY A 127 0.65 10.75 -10.17
C GLY A 127 -0.76 10.80 -9.61
N GLU A 128 -1.66 11.41 -10.36
CA GLU A 128 -3.07 11.50 -10.00
C GLU A 128 -3.72 10.11 -10.01
N ARG A 129 -4.59 9.85 -9.04
CA ARG A 129 -5.21 8.52 -8.87
C ARG A 129 -5.94 8.06 -10.12
N GLU A 130 -6.75 8.94 -10.72
CA GLU A 130 -7.53 8.62 -11.90
C GLU A 130 -6.64 8.31 -13.10
N GLN A 131 -5.50 9.00 -13.23
CA GLN A 131 -4.49 8.70 -14.23
C GLN A 131 -3.89 7.30 -13.99
N MET A 132 -3.45 7.01 -12.75
CA MET A 132 -2.85 5.70 -12.42
C MET A 132 -3.84 4.55 -12.66
N ARG A 133 -5.11 4.73 -12.31
CA ARG A 133 -6.17 3.75 -12.55
C ARG A 133 -6.44 3.52 -14.03
N SER A 134 -6.44 4.57 -14.86
CA SER A 134 -6.61 4.39 -16.33
C SER A 134 -5.52 3.54 -16.98
N LEU A 135 -4.33 3.45 -16.36
CA LEU A 135 -3.23 2.61 -16.85
C LEU A 135 -3.47 1.13 -16.58
N VAL A 136 -4.31 0.78 -15.59
CA VAL A 136 -4.74 -0.60 -15.33
C VAL A 136 -5.48 -1.16 -16.54
N GLU A 137 -6.39 -0.36 -17.12
CA GLU A 137 -7.26 -0.77 -18.23
C GLU A 137 -6.49 -0.91 -19.56
N THR A 138 -5.43 -0.12 -19.74
CA THR A 138 -4.73 -0.03 -21.03
C THR A 138 -3.43 -0.81 -21.07
N SER A 139 -2.86 -1.16 -19.90
CA SER A 139 -1.50 -1.72 -19.76
C SER A 139 -0.38 -0.87 -20.40
N ALA A 140 -0.70 0.32 -20.94
CA ALA A 140 0.25 1.17 -21.62
C ALA A 140 1.26 1.73 -20.63
N LEU A 141 2.56 1.68 -20.95
CA LEU A 141 3.56 2.34 -20.13
C LEU A 141 3.40 3.86 -20.24
N PRO A 142 3.43 4.60 -19.11
CA PRO A 142 3.48 6.05 -19.15
C PRO A 142 4.74 6.53 -19.89
N PRO A 143 4.67 7.64 -20.63
CA PRO A 143 5.81 8.12 -21.42
C PRO A 143 7.10 8.33 -20.61
N GLU A 144 6.98 8.71 -19.33
CA GLU A 144 8.12 8.90 -18.44
C GLU A 144 8.80 7.58 -18.06
N LEU A 145 8.02 6.51 -17.85
CA LEU A 145 8.55 5.16 -17.60
C LEU A 145 9.16 4.57 -18.87
N GLU A 146 8.51 4.75 -20.03
CA GLU A 146 9.03 4.33 -21.33
C GLU A 146 10.38 4.99 -21.65
N ALA A 147 10.50 6.30 -21.39
CA ALA A 147 11.74 7.04 -21.57
C ALA A 147 12.86 6.55 -20.62
N ARG A 148 12.51 6.22 -19.36
CA ARG A 148 13.47 5.69 -18.38
C ARG A 148 13.97 4.30 -18.74
N LEU A 149 13.08 3.40 -19.13
CA LEU A 149 13.45 2.04 -19.56
C LEU A 149 14.32 2.08 -20.83
N SER A 150 13.93 2.91 -21.79
CA SER A 150 14.73 3.16 -23.00
C SER A 150 16.14 3.68 -22.68
N ALA A 151 16.28 4.54 -21.67
CA ALA A 151 17.58 5.06 -21.23
C ALA A 151 18.45 3.99 -20.52
N LEU A 152 17.83 2.93 -19.98
CA LEU A 152 18.49 1.80 -19.34
C LEU A 152 18.82 0.65 -20.32
N GLY A 153 18.36 0.74 -21.58
CA GLY A 153 18.55 -0.30 -22.59
C GLY A 153 17.71 -1.56 -22.35
N LEU A 154 16.58 -1.40 -21.65
CA LEU A 154 15.56 -2.42 -21.41
C LEU A 154 14.40 -2.27 -22.40
#